data_AF-A0A7S1B7V1-F1
#
_entry.id   AF-A0A7S1B7V1-F1
#
_cell.length_a   1.000
_cell.length_b   1.000
_cell.length_c   1.000
_cell.angle_alpha   90.00
_cell.angle_beta   90.00
_cell.angle_gamma   90.00
#
_symmetry.space_group_name_H-M   'P 1'
#
loop_
_entity.id
_entity.type
_entity.pdbx_description
1 polymer ?
#
loop_
_entity_poly.entity_id
_entity_poly.type
_entity_poly.pdbx_seq_one_letter_code
_entity_poly.pdbx_strand_id
1 'polypeptide(L)'
;AGGSPASLGADLDVRVPRGGGPGRDVAANFRQYGLPRPELVRADAALHRRHFRDAGPSYDAVLTDPPYGIRAGARRTGARSDRKRAVPEHLRHDHVAQTRPYPVSDVMADLMDLAAKQLVRGGRLVYVVPSFDEDFNAEKDLPRHPCLRLLYSCYQPLQAHLGRRVVTMEKVQDYDEDRVEEYRERVWENGQESAEKVANIREKLIQAARLKPGYEQKAAYQKKMRKERKEIKKKAKAAAQKEVPNEMQQEEEGGDVLTTGEH
;
A
#
# COMPACT_ATOMS: atom_id res chain seq x y z
N ALA A 1 -22.18 26.30 2.73
CA ALA A 1 -22.28 25.15 1.81
C ALA A 1 -22.13 23.88 2.61
N GLY A 2 -23.22 23.16 2.90
CA GLY A 2 -23.23 21.95 3.73
C GLY A 2 -23.38 20.71 2.87
N GLY A 3 -22.32 20.31 2.17
CA GLY A 3 -22.24 18.97 1.58
C GLY A 3 -21.82 17.98 2.65
N SER A 4 -22.38 16.77 2.67
CA SER A 4 -21.85 15.68 3.49
C SER A 4 -20.37 15.45 3.10
N PRO A 5 -19.47 15.19 4.06
CA PRO A 5 -18.06 14.98 3.76
C PRO A 5 -17.92 13.79 2.80
N ALA A 6 -17.43 14.05 1.59
CA ALA A 6 -17.15 13.03 0.60
C ALA A 6 -15.80 12.38 0.95
N SER A 7 -15.77 11.05 0.97
CA SER A 7 -14.54 10.29 1.25
C SER A 7 -14.08 9.57 -0.02
N LEU A 8 -12.83 9.80 -0.41
CA LEU A 8 -12.15 9.04 -1.45
C LEU A 8 -11.07 8.17 -0.82
N GLY A 9 -11.09 6.88 -1.13
CA GLY A 9 -10.05 5.93 -0.75
C GLY A 9 -9.28 5.43 -1.98
N ALA A 10 -7.97 5.28 -1.81
CA ALA A 10 -7.08 4.77 -2.85
C ALA A 10 -6.24 3.61 -2.29
N ASP A 11 -6.15 2.51 -3.03
CA ASP A 11 -5.25 1.40 -2.70
C ASP A 11 -4.59 0.80 -3.95
N LEU A 12 -3.34 0.35 -3.82
CA LEU A 12 -2.62 -0.32 -4.90
C LEU A 12 -3.14 -1.74 -5.14
N ASP A 13 -3.59 -2.40 -4.07
CA ASP A 13 -4.14 -3.75 -4.08
C ASP A 13 -5.61 -3.72 -4.50
N VAL A 14 -5.88 -4.18 -5.72
CA VAL A 14 -7.23 -4.26 -6.31
C VAL A 14 -8.25 -5.00 -5.44
N ARG A 15 -7.80 -5.87 -4.53
CA ARG A 15 -8.68 -6.60 -3.61
C ARG A 15 -9.33 -5.70 -2.57
N VAL A 16 -8.71 -4.58 -2.22
CA VAL A 16 -9.25 -3.61 -1.27
C VAL A 16 -10.52 -2.92 -1.80
N PRO A 17 -10.51 -2.30 -2.99
CA PRO A 17 -11.72 -1.72 -3.56
C PRO A 17 -12.73 -2.79 -4.02
N ARG A 18 -12.30 -3.99 -4.42
CA ARG A 18 -13.20 -5.09 -4.81
C ARG A 18 -13.88 -5.80 -3.62
N GLY A 19 -13.25 -5.83 -2.46
CA GLY A 19 -13.70 -6.61 -1.30
C GLY A 19 -13.26 -8.07 -1.33
N GLY A 20 -13.39 -8.72 -0.16
CA GLY A 20 -13.02 -10.12 0.10
C GLY A 20 -14.19 -11.10 0.07
N GLY A 21 -15.30 -10.73 -0.58
CA GLY A 21 -16.55 -11.52 -0.65
C GLY A 21 -17.77 -10.75 -0.15
N PRO A 22 -18.96 -11.37 -0.15
CA PRO A 22 -20.21 -10.73 0.26
C PRO A 22 -20.11 -10.12 1.66
N GLY A 23 -20.41 -8.82 1.78
CA GLY A 23 -20.36 -8.09 3.05
C GLY A 23 -18.96 -7.85 3.62
N ARG A 24 -17.89 -8.24 2.91
CA ARG A 24 -16.49 -8.09 3.32
C ARG A 24 -15.79 -7.05 2.46
N ASP A 25 -16.31 -5.83 2.47
CA ASP A 25 -15.78 -4.71 1.70
C ASP A 25 -15.76 -3.43 2.55
N VAL A 26 -15.05 -2.40 2.08
CA VAL A 26 -14.93 -1.13 2.80
C VAL A 26 -16.29 -0.42 2.91
N ALA A 27 -17.17 -0.56 1.90
CA ALA A 27 -18.49 0.05 1.94
C ALA A 27 -19.38 -0.56 3.05
N ALA A 28 -19.24 -1.86 3.34
CA ALA A 28 -19.89 -2.53 4.45
C ALA A 28 -19.44 -1.96 5.80
N ASN A 29 -18.15 -1.68 5.97
CA ASN A 29 -17.64 -1.01 7.17
C ASN A 29 -18.26 0.38 7.34
N PHE A 30 -18.30 1.19 6.28
CA PHE A 30 -18.93 2.52 6.35
C PHE A 30 -20.42 2.45 6.69
N ARG A 31 -21.17 1.50 6.09
CA ARG A 31 -22.57 1.24 6.47
C ARG A 31 -22.73 0.87 7.93
N GLN A 32 -21.86 0.01 8.46
CA GLN A 32 -21.90 -0.41 9.87
C GLN A 32 -21.77 0.78 10.83
N TYR A 33 -20.95 1.79 10.47
CA TYR A 33 -20.74 2.98 11.29
C TYR A 33 -21.68 4.15 10.94
N GLY A 34 -22.67 3.95 10.05
CA GLY A 34 -23.59 5.01 9.64
C GLY A 34 -22.92 6.14 8.84
N LEU A 35 -21.80 5.84 8.17
CA LEU A 35 -21.04 6.80 7.37
C LEU A 35 -21.47 6.79 5.90
N PRO A 36 -21.38 7.93 5.18
CA PRO A 36 -21.61 7.98 3.74
C PRO A 36 -20.68 7.02 2.99
N ARG A 37 -21.19 6.34 1.96
CA ARG A 37 -20.39 5.42 1.15
C ARG A 37 -19.16 6.16 0.57
N PRO A 38 -17.94 5.61 0.72
CA PRO A 38 -16.75 6.21 0.12
C PRO A 38 -16.64 5.82 -1.35
N GLU A 39 -16.03 6.69 -2.13
CA GLU A 39 -15.52 6.35 -3.46
C GLU A 39 -14.18 5.64 -3.31
N LEU A 40 -14.00 4.51 -4.00
CA LEU A 40 -12.78 3.69 -3.86
C LEU A 40 -12.17 3.45 -5.23
N VAL A 41 -10.91 3.84 -5.37
CA VAL A 41 -10.17 3.67 -6.61
C VAL A 41 -8.93 2.83 -6.37
N ARG A 42 -8.59 2.02 -7.37
CA ARG A 42 -7.25 1.45 -7.42
C ARG A 42 -6.30 2.53 -7.94
N ALA A 43 -5.33 2.93 -7.13
CA ALA A 43 -4.35 3.94 -7.52
C ALA A 43 -2.99 3.68 -6.89
N ASP A 44 -1.97 4.27 -7.48
CA ASP A 44 -0.59 4.23 -7.01
C ASP A 44 -0.11 5.66 -6.72
N ALA A 45 0.29 5.92 -5.48
CA ALA A 45 0.81 7.24 -5.09
C ALA A 45 2.06 7.62 -5.90
N ALA A 46 2.89 6.64 -6.28
CA ALA A 46 4.07 6.87 -7.11
C ALA A 46 3.73 7.28 -8.55
N LEU A 47 2.49 7.04 -8.98
CA LEU A 47 1.98 7.40 -10.30
C LEU A 47 0.78 8.35 -10.21
N HIS A 48 0.62 9.08 -9.10
CA HIS A 48 -0.58 9.89 -8.85
C HIS A 48 -0.86 10.88 -9.98
N ARG A 49 0.17 11.46 -10.60
CA ARG A 49 0.06 12.36 -11.77
C ARG A 49 -0.56 11.72 -13.00
N ARG A 50 -0.47 10.39 -13.14
CA ARG A 50 -1.09 9.64 -14.23
C ARG A 50 -2.48 9.13 -13.87
N HIS A 51 -2.76 8.94 -12.58
CA HIS A 51 -4.01 8.36 -12.10
C HIS A 51 -5.10 9.40 -11.87
N PHE A 52 -4.73 10.61 -11.46
CA PHE A 52 -5.66 11.70 -11.22
C PHE A 52 -5.53 12.72 -12.35
N ARG A 53 -6.68 13.19 -12.85
CA ARG A 53 -6.70 14.32 -13.79
C ARG A 53 -6.12 15.54 -13.10
N ASP A 54 -5.49 16.39 -13.89
CA ASP A 54 -5.01 17.67 -13.43
C ASP A 54 -6.19 18.66 -13.36
N ALA A 55 -6.95 18.57 -12.28
CA ALA A 55 -8.09 19.44 -11.99
C ALA A 55 -7.75 20.51 -10.94
N GLY A 56 -6.47 20.63 -10.57
CA GLY A 56 -6.03 21.44 -9.45
C GLY A 56 -6.34 20.81 -8.08
N PRO A 57 -5.95 21.50 -6.99
CA PRO A 57 -6.13 20.99 -5.64
C PRO A 57 -7.60 20.80 -5.28
N SER A 58 -7.95 19.62 -4.75
CA SER A 58 -9.34 19.19 -4.60
C SER A 58 -9.67 18.57 -3.23
N TYR A 59 -8.69 18.41 -2.33
CA TYR A 59 -8.92 17.79 -1.03
C TYR A 59 -8.64 18.74 0.14
N ASP A 60 -9.55 18.76 1.12
CA ASP A 60 -9.36 19.46 2.39
C ASP A 60 -8.36 18.73 3.30
N ALA A 61 -8.35 17.40 3.23
CA ALA A 61 -7.45 16.57 4.02
C ALA A 61 -7.08 15.26 3.34
N VAL A 62 -5.88 14.78 3.63
CA VAL A 62 -5.39 13.44 3.27
C VAL A 62 -5.04 12.73 4.57
N LEU A 63 -5.66 11.58 4.84
CA LEU A 63 -5.40 10.75 6.01
C LEU A 63 -4.89 9.39 5.55
N THR A 64 -3.73 8.93 6.05
CA THR A 64 -3.14 7.67 5.57
C THR A 64 -2.23 6.96 6.59
N ASP A 65 -2.16 5.64 6.48
CA ASP A 65 -1.19 4.76 7.17
C ASP A 65 -0.28 4.13 6.09
N PRO A 66 0.72 4.88 5.57
CA PRO A 66 1.51 4.45 4.42
C PRO A 66 2.34 3.20 4.76
N PRO A 67 2.69 2.35 3.77
CA PRO A 67 3.46 1.14 4.04
C PRO A 67 4.89 1.46 4.49
N TYR A 68 5.17 1.21 5.77
CA TYR A 68 6.49 1.40 6.42
C TYR A 68 7.34 0.11 6.51
N GLY A 69 7.09 -0.88 5.65
CA GLY A 69 7.93 -2.07 5.52
C GLY A 69 7.79 -3.14 6.62
N ILE A 70 7.02 -2.89 7.69
CA ILE A 70 6.76 -3.88 8.76
C ILE A 70 5.48 -4.67 8.50
N ARG A 71 4.32 -3.98 8.39
CA ARG A 71 3.00 -4.60 8.23
C ARG A 71 2.71 -5.00 6.78
N ALA A 72 3.12 -4.15 5.85
CA ALA A 72 3.01 -4.36 4.42
C ALA A 72 4.34 -3.98 3.76
N GLY A 73 4.75 -4.74 2.74
CA GLY A 73 5.90 -4.36 1.93
C GLY A 73 5.51 -3.20 1.02
N ALA A 74 6.34 -2.15 0.98
CA ALA A 74 6.17 -1.06 0.03
C ALA A 74 6.32 -1.58 -1.41
N ARG A 75 5.38 -1.20 -2.27
CA ARG A 75 5.31 -1.61 -3.67
C ARG A 75 4.84 -0.44 -4.52
N ARG A 76 5.18 -0.51 -5.80
CA ARG A 76 4.62 0.32 -6.86
C ARG A 76 4.16 -0.53 -8.03
N THR A 77 3.30 0.03 -8.85
CA THR A 77 2.92 -0.50 -10.16
C THR A 77 4.16 -0.61 -11.04
N GLY A 78 4.29 -1.73 -11.73
CA GLY A 78 5.41 -1.99 -12.62
C GLY A 78 5.59 -3.47 -12.90
N ALA A 79 6.11 -3.76 -14.09
CA ALA A 79 6.49 -5.11 -14.48
C ALA A 79 7.57 -5.66 -13.53
N ARG A 80 7.51 -6.97 -13.27
CA ARG A 80 8.54 -7.66 -12.48
C ARG A 80 9.82 -7.94 -13.27
N SER A 81 9.74 -7.94 -14.59
CA SER A 81 10.88 -8.07 -15.49
C SER A 81 10.97 -6.87 -16.42
N ASP A 82 12.16 -6.63 -16.95
CA ASP A 82 12.40 -5.53 -17.91
C ASP A 82 11.76 -5.79 -19.28
N ARG A 83 11.30 -7.02 -19.53
CA ARG A 83 10.55 -7.37 -20.74
C ARG A 83 9.13 -6.83 -20.64
N LYS A 84 8.89 -5.69 -21.26
CA LYS A 84 7.54 -5.12 -21.42
C LYS A 84 6.74 -6.04 -22.34
N ARG A 85 5.76 -6.75 -21.80
CA ARG A 85 4.77 -7.49 -22.59
C ARG A 85 3.55 -6.62 -22.78
N ALA A 86 3.18 -6.32 -24.02
CA ALA A 86 1.94 -5.64 -24.32
C ALA A 86 0.76 -6.50 -23.82
N VAL A 87 -0.22 -5.84 -23.21
CA VAL A 87 -1.47 -6.50 -22.80
C VAL A 87 -2.32 -6.67 -24.07
N PRO A 88 -2.68 -7.90 -24.45
CA PRO A 88 -3.58 -8.15 -25.57
C PRO A 88 -4.90 -7.38 -25.41
N GLU A 89 -5.46 -6.87 -26.51
CA GLU A 89 -6.65 -6.01 -26.49
C GLU A 89 -7.81 -6.62 -25.69
N HIS A 90 -8.10 -7.89 -25.96
CA HIS A 90 -9.19 -8.64 -25.31
C HIS A 90 -9.02 -8.83 -23.80
N LEU A 91 -7.81 -8.63 -23.25
CA LEU A 91 -7.55 -8.72 -21.80
C LEU A 91 -7.40 -7.35 -21.13
N ARG A 92 -7.42 -6.25 -21.88
CA ARG A 92 -7.11 -4.92 -21.33
C ARG A 92 -8.10 -4.49 -20.25
N HIS A 93 -9.38 -4.79 -20.43
CA HIS A 93 -10.41 -4.36 -19.48
C HIS A 93 -10.19 -4.94 -18.08
N ASP A 94 -9.89 -6.23 -18.00
CA ASP A 94 -9.68 -6.95 -16.73
C ASP A 94 -8.22 -6.97 -16.27
N HIS A 95 -7.32 -6.30 -17.01
CA HIS A 95 -5.90 -6.35 -16.72
C HIS A 95 -5.55 -5.64 -15.42
N VAL A 96 -5.14 -6.42 -14.43
CA VAL A 96 -4.56 -5.90 -13.19
C VAL A 96 -3.04 -5.78 -13.38
N ALA A 97 -2.58 -4.53 -13.55
CA ALA A 97 -1.15 -4.23 -13.64
C ALA A 97 -0.34 -4.88 -12.50
N GLN A 98 0.83 -5.44 -12.84
CA GLN A 98 1.74 -6.02 -11.86
C GLN A 98 2.30 -4.96 -10.91
N THR A 99 2.78 -5.42 -9.76
CA THR A 99 3.50 -4.59 -8.80
C THR A 99 4.90 -5.15 -8.54
N ARG A 100 5.83 -4.27 -8.20
CA ARG A 100 7.22 -4.58 -7.81
C ARG A 100 7.57 -3.94 -6.46
N PRO A 101 8.58 -4.45 -5.74
CA PRO A 101 9.08 -3.80 -4.52
C PRO A 101 9.43 -2.34 -4.78
N TYR A 102 9.19 -1.49 -3.78
CA TYR A 102 9.50 -0.08 -3.85
C TYR A 102 10.08 0.40 -2.51
N PRO A 103 11.10 1.28 -2.49
CA PRO A 103 11.65 1.79 -1.24
C PRO A 103 10.59 2.53 -0.41
N VAL A 104 10.60 2.33 0.90
CA VAL A 104 9.69 3.05 1.81
C VAL A 104 9.97 4.55 1.78
N SER A 105 11.25 4.93 1.67
CA SER A 105 11.67 6.34 1.51
C SER A 105 10.97 7.01 0.33
N ASP A 106 10.90 6.31 -0.81
CA ASP A 106 10.26 6.82 -2.01
C ASP A 106 8.73 6.90 -1.85
N VAL A 107 8.11 5.92 -1.17
CA VAL A 107 6.67 5.99 -0.85
C VAL A 107 6.35 7.23 -0.02
N MET A 108 7.19 7.55 0.96
CA MET A 108 7.00 8.73 1.79
C MET A 108 7.22 10.02 0.99
N ALA A 109 8.20 10.03 0.08
CA ALA A 109 8.43 11.15 -0.83
C ALA A 109 7.25 11.39 -1.78
N ASP A 110 6.72 10.32 -2.39
CA ASP A 110 5.56 10.41 -3.28
C ASP A 110 4.29 10.82 -2.51
N LEU A 111 4.16 10.44 -1.22
CA LEU A 111 3.08 10.92 -0.36
C LEU A 111 3.18 12.44 -0.11
N MET A 112 4.38 12.96 0.13
CA MET A 112 4.60 14.40 0.30
C MET A 112 4.23 15.16 -0.98
N ASP A 113 4.70 14.70 -2.13
CA ASP A 113 4.42 15.31 -3.44
C ASP A 113 2.92 15.27 -3.78
N LEU A 114 2.27 14.12 -3.55
CA LEU A 114 0.84 13.95 -3.73
C LEU A 114 0.05 14.93 -2.85
N ALA A 115 0.37 14.99 -1.55
CA ALA A 115 -0.32 15.88 -0.63
C ALA A 115 -0.12 17.35 -1.00
N ALA A 116 1.11 17.74 -1.35
CA ALA A 116 1.42 19.09 -1.78
C ALA A 116 0.66 19.49 -3.06
N LYS A 117 0.54 18.60 -4.04
CA LYS A 117 -0.22 18.87 -5.27
C LYS A 117 -1.72 18.89 -5.04
N GLN A 118 -2.26 17.95 -4.26
CA GLN A 118 -3.70 17.67 -4.22
C GLN A 118 -4.46 18.39 -3.09
N LEU A 119 -3.80 18.76 -1.99
CA LEU A 119 -4.45 19.50 -0.90
C LEU A 119 -4.73 20.95 -1.31
N VAL A 120 -5.88 21.48 -0.91
CA VAL A 120 -6.13 22.93 -0.96
C VAL A 120 -5.20 23.66 0.00
N ARG A 121 -4.97 24.96 -0.19
CA ARG A 121 -4.19 25.77 0.76
C ARG A 121 -4.89 25.79 2.12
N GLY A 122 -4.13 25.58 3.19
CA GLY A 122 -4.65 25.33 4.55
C GLY A 122 -5.15 23.89 4.79
N GLY A 123 -5.22 23.05 3.76
CA GLY A 123 -5.56 21.64 3.87
C GLY A 123 -4.48 20.84 4.60
N ARG A 124 -4.85 19.68 5.15
CA ARG A 124 -4.00 18.90 6.07
C ARG A 124 -3.63 17.51 5.54
N LEU A 125 -2.34 17.19 5.61
CA LEU A 125 -1.86 15.83 5.52
C LEU A 125 -1.70 15.26 6.94
N VAL A 126 -2.34 14.13 7.20
CA VAL A 126 -2.18 13.37 8.44
C VAL A 126 -1.70 11.96 8.10
N TYR A 127 -0.55 11.57 8.63
CA TYR A 127 -0.03 10.22 8.41
C TYR A 127 0.57 9.59 9.66
N VAL A 128 0.60 8.26 9.66
CA VAL A 128 1.21 7.48 10.74
C VAL A 128 2.55 6.95 10.29
N VAL A 129 3.56 7.05 11.16
CA VAL A 129 4.89 6.50 10.93
C VAL A 129 5.39 5.82 12.21
N PRO A 130 5.91 4.57 12.16
CA PRO A 130 6.54 4.00 13.32
C PRO A 130 7.86 4.72 13.61
N SER A 131 8.29 4.76 14.86
CA SER A 131 9.58 5.37 15.22
C SER A 131 10.12 4.79 16.51
N PHE A 132 11.44 4.83 16.67
CA PHE A 132 12.08 4.63 17.95
C PHE A 132 12.16 5.96 18.71
N ASP A 133 12.01 5.95 20.03
CA ASP A 133 11.92 7.21 20.80
C ASP A 133 13.29 7.86 21.01
N GLU A 134 14.31 7.05 21.26
CA GLU A 134 15.63 7.51 21.74
C GLU A 134 16.45 8.27 20.70
N ASP A 135 16.24 8.03 19.40
CA ASP A 135 17.06 8.57 18.30
C ASP A 135 16.28 9.38 17.25
N PHE A 136 15.01 9.72 17.54
CA PHE A 136 14.12 10.35 16.56
C PHE A 136 13.86 11.83 16.86
N ASN A 137 14.36 12.69 15.98
CA ASN A 137 14.09 14.11 15.94
C ASN A 137 13.05 14.41 14.85
N ALA A 138 11.82 14.76 15.26
CA ALA A 138 10.73 15.04 14.35
C ALA A 138 10.99 16.23 13.40
N GLU A 139 11.89 17.15 13.76
CA GLU A 139 12.24 18.27 12.90
C GLU A 139 13.10 17.85 11.71
N LYS A 140 13.94 16.83 11.89
CA LYS A 140 14.99 16.41 10.94
C LYS A 140 14.74 15.08 10.25
N ASP A 141 14.05 14.17 10.93
CA ASP A 141 13.91 12.77 10.51
C ASP A 141 12.59 12.53 9.76
N LEU A 142 11.63 13.45 9.85
CA LEU A 142 10.39 13.37 9.07
C LEU A 142 10.61 13.92 7.65
N PRO A 143 9.93 13.35 6.65
CA PRO A 143 9.96 13.91 5.30
C PRO A 143 9.39 15.33 5.27
N ARG A 144 9.86 16.13 4.31
CA ARG A 144 9.53 17.54 4.13
C ARG A 144 9.06 17.82 2.70
N HIS A 145 8.37 18.94 2.54
CA HIS A 145 8.03 19.49 1.24
C HIS A 145 7.92 21.02 1.37
N PRO A 146 8.46 21.84 0.46
CA PRO A 146 8.36 23.30 0.58
C PRO A 146 6.92 23.82 0.70
N CYS A 147 5.97 23.13 0.06
CA CYS A 147 4.54 23.45 0.18
C CYS A 147 3.86 23.02 1.48
N LEU A 148 4.50 22.19 2.31
CA LEU A 148 3.93 21.62 3.53
C LEU A 148 4.73 22.05 4.76
N ARG A 149 4.03 22.48 5.80
CA ARG A 149 4.63 22.82 7.10
C ARG A 149 4.24 21.79 8.14
N LEU A 150 5.20 21.30 8.91
CA LEU A 150 4.93 20.45 10.07
C LEU A 150 4.16 21.27 11.13
N LEU A 151 3.02 20.74 11.57
CA LEU A 151 2.25 21.31 12.68
C LEU A 151 2.43 20.52 13.96
N TYR A 152 2.24 19.20 13.88
CA TYR A 152 2.20 18.34 15.04
C TYR A 152 2.89 17.00 14.76
N SER A 153 3.58 16.49 15.77
CA SER A 153 4.15 15.14 15.80
C SER A 153 3.86 14.52 17.17
N CYS A 154 2.82 13.68 17.22
CA CYS A 154 2.37 13.06 18.47
C CYS A 154 2.89 11.63 18.55
N TYR A 155 3.76 11.35 19.52
CA TYR A 155 4.30 10.01 19.76
C TYR A 155 3.39 9.19 20.69
N GLN A 156 3.10 7.96 20.28
CA GLN A 156 2.41 6.96 21.10
C GLN A 156 3.34 5.75 21.29
N PRO A 157 3.82 5.50 22.52
CA PRO A 157 4.58 4.30 22.86
C PRO A 157 3.74 3.03 22.63
N LEU A 158 4.34 1.97 22.08
CA LEU A 158 3.71 0.66 21.91
C LEU A 158 4.46 -0.44 22.65
N GLN A 159 5.79 -0.40 22.61
CA GLN A 159 6.73 -1.27 23.32
C GLN A 159 7.92 -0.42 23.81
N ALA A 160 8.79 -1.01 24.65
CA ALA A 160 9.86 -0.29 25.39
C ALA A 160 10.56 0.85 24.62
N HIS A 161 10.97 0.62 23.36
CA HIS A 161 11.62 1.65 22.55
C HIS A 161 10.93 1.89 21.20
N LEU A 162 9.84 1.19 20.89
CA LEU A 162 9.10 1.31 19.62
C LEU A 162 7.73 1.92 19.89
N GLY A 163 7.41 2.97 19.16
CA GLY A 163 6.06 3.51 19.11
C GLY A 163 5.66 3.88 17.69
N ARG A 164 4.58 4.66 17.61
CA ARG A 164 4.12 5.28 16.36
C ARG A 164 3.90 6.76 16.56
N ARG A 165 4.19 7.55 15.53
CA ARG A 165 3.92 8.98 15.47
C ARG A 165 2.74 9.23 14.55
N VAL A 166 1.80 10.03 15.02
CA VAL A 166 0.81 10.67 14.16
C VAL A 166 1.34 12.05 13.81
N VAL A 167 1.59 12.27 12.53
CA VAL A 167 2.19 13.50 12.02
C VAL A 167 1.12 14.28 11.28
N THR A 168 1.02 15.57 11.55
CA THR A 168 0.12 16.49 10.87
C THR A 168 0.93 17.60 10.19
N MET A 169 0.69 17.79 8.90
CA MET A 169 1.25 18.87 8.10
C MET A 169 0.14 19.69 7.46
N GLU A 170 0.40 20.97 7.22
CA GLU A 170 -0.52 21.90 6.57
C GLU A 170 0.09 22.43 5.28
N LYS A 171 -0.72 22.53 4.22
CA LYS A 171 -0.30 23.17 2.98
C LYS A 171 -0.29 24.68 3.11
N VAL A 172 0.89 25.29 2.98
CA VAL A 172 1.11 26.72 3.23
C VAL A 172 1.24 27.57 1.96
N GLN A 173 1.60 26.94 0.85
CA GLN A 173 1.78 27.58 -0.47
C GLN A 173 1.35 26.65 -1.60
N ASP A 174 1.15 27.21 -2.78
CA ASP A 174 0.74 26.47 -3.96
C ASP A 174 1.87 25.57 -4.49
N TYR A 175 1.46 24.54 -5.24
CA TYR A 175 2.37 23.58 -5.85
C TYR A 175 2.82 24.11 -7.20
N ASP A 176 4.13 24.08 -7.45
CA ASP A 176 4.72 24.51 -8.71
C ASP A 176 5.19 23.29 -9.52
N GLU A 177 4.64 23.12 -10.72
CA GLU A 177 4.96 21.98 -11.60
C GLU A 177 6.35 22.06 -12.20
N ASP A 178 6.97 23.24 -12.23
CA ASP A 178 8.32 23.42 -12.76
C ASP A 178 9.39 23.07 -11.71
N ARG A 179 8.99 22.84 -10.45
CA ARG A 179 9.90 22.62 -9.30
C ARG A 179 9.91 21.19 -8.77
N VAL A 180 9.38 20.25 -9.55
CA VAL A 180 9.21 18.85 -9.14
C VAL A 180 10.52 18.20 -8.72
N GLU A 181 11.58 18.42 -9.49
CA GLU A 181 12.91 17.85 -9.20
C GLU A 181 13.46 18.40 -7.89
N GLU A 182 13.37 19.72 -7.69
CA GLU A 182 13.75 20.38 -6.44
C GLU A 182 12.97 19.83 -5.23
N TYR A 183 11.65 19.62 -5.39
CA TYR A 183 10.83 19.06 -4.33
C TYR A 183 11.28 17.65 -3.95
N ARG A 184 11.62 16.80 -4.93
CA ARG A 184 12.10 15.43 -4.68
C ARG A 184 13.44 15.41 -3.95
N GLU A 185 14.35 16.32 -4.27
CA GLU A 185 15.66 16.41 -3.62
C GLU A 185 15.56 16.89 -2.17
N ARG A 186 14.58 17.76 -1.87
CA ARG A 186 14.40 18.36 -0.54
C ARG A 186 13.53 17.57 0.42
N VAL A 187 13.07 16.37 0.03
CA VAL A 187 12.19 15.57 0.89
C VAL A 187 12.87 15.20 2.21
N TRP A 188 14.18 14.92 2.17
CA TRP A 188 14.92 14.45 3.34
C TRP A 188 16.01 15.44 3.71
N GLU A 189 15.89 16.09 4.87
CA GLU A 189 16.79 17.17 5.29
C GLU A 189 18.26 16.71 5.39
N ASN A 190 18.51 15.54 5.97
CA ASN A 190 19.85 14.92 6.02
C ASN A 190 19.99 13.79 4.99
N GLY A 191 19.21 13.83 3.91
CA GLY A 191 19.21 12.81 2.87
C GLY A 191 18.90 11.41 3.40
N GLN A 192 19.76 10.45 3.04
CA GLN A 192 19.54 9.03 3.32
C GLN A 192 19.45 8.72 4.82
N GLU A 193 20.18 9.43 5.68
CA GLU A 193 20.16 9.19 7.13
C GLU A 193 18.76 9.41 7.73
N SER A 194 18.11 10.53 7.37
CA SER A 194 16.72 10.80 7.77
C SER A 194 15.77 9.76 7.19
N ALA A 195 15.97 9.39 5.92
CA ALA A 195 15.13 8.41 5.24
C ALA A 195 15.16 7.04 5.95
N GLU A 196 16.33 6.58 6.39
CA GLU A 196 16.52 5.28 7.05
C GLU A 196 15.79 5.17 8.39
N LYS A 197 15.69 6.26 9.15
CA LYS A 197 14.95 6.27 10.42
C LYS A 197 13.45 6.03 10.24
N VAL A 198 12.91 6.39 9.08
CA VAL A 198 11.51 6.16 8.70
C VAL A 198 11.33 4.87 7.88
N ALA A 199 12.30 4.52 7.04
CA ALA A 199 12.20 3.42 6.07
C ALA A 199 12.67 2.06 6.60
N ASN A 200 13.72 2.02 7.42
CA ASN A 200 14.41 0.78 7.83
C ASN A 200 13.99 0.29 9.22
N ILE A 201 12.83 0.71 9.70
CA ILE A 201 12.33 0.39 11.05
C ILE A 201 12.26 -1.13 11.27
N ARG A 202 11.93 -1.91 10.23
CA ARG A 202 11.95 -3.37 10.30
C ARG A 202 13.32 -3.94 10.67
N GLU A 203 14.40 -3.40 10.11
CA GLU A 203 15.76 -3.86 10.37
C GLU A 203 16.19 -3.50 11.79
N LYS A 204 15.95 -2.25 12.21
CA LYS A 204 16.15 -1.81 13.59
C LYS A 204 15.38 -2.68 14.59
N LEU A 205 14.14 -3.07 14.27
CA LEU A 205 13.36 -3.99 15.11
C LEU A 205 13.97 -5.39 15.21
N ILE A 206 14.50 -5.91 14.10
CA ILE A 206 15.19 -7.21 14.10
C ILE A 206 16.48 -7.13 14.94
N GLN A 207 17.24 -6.04 14.82
CA GLN A 207 18.45 -5.81 15.60
C GLN A 207 18.12 -5.72 17.10
N ALA A 208 17.14 -4.89 17.48
CA ALA A 208 16.68 -4.77 18.86
C ALA A 208 16.14 -6.10 19.42
N ALA A 209 15.48 -6.91 18.59
CA ALA A 209 15.01 -8.24 18.99
C ALA A 209 16.17 -9.22 19.23
N ARG A 210 17.22 -9.17 18.41
CA ARG A 210 18.42 -10.04 18.55
C ARG A 210 19.16 -9.83 19.86
N LEU A 211 19.15 -8.60 20.39
CA LEU A 211 19.80 -8.26 21.66
C LEU A 211 19.05 -8.82 22.89
N LYS A 212 17.82 -9.31 22.74
CA LYS A 212 17.04 -9.84 23.87
C LYS A 212 17.53 -11.25 24.30
N PRO A 213 17.61 -11.53 25.62
CA PRO A 213 17.97 -12.85 26.12
C PRO A 213 17.06 -13.95 25.56
N GLY A 214 17.66 -15.06 25.10
CA GLY A 214 16.94 -16.21 24.54
C GLY A 214 16.29 -15.95 23.17
N TYR A 215 16.67 -14.89 22.45
CA TYR A 215 16.18 -14.62 21.09
C TYR A 215 16.40 -15.82 20.15
N GLU A 216 17.60 -16.40 20.14
CA GLU A 216 17.93 -17.51 19.24
C GLU A 216 17.06 -18.75 19.48
N GLN A 217 16.83 -19.08 20.75
CA GLN A 217 15.98 -20.20 21.18
C GLN A 217 14.52 -19.96 20.78
N LYS A 218 13.99 -18.75 21.03
CA LYS A 218 12.65 -18.34 20.60
C LYS A 218 12.51 -18.34 19.07
N ALA A 219 13.53 -17.85 18.36
CA ALA A 219 13.54 -17.81 16.89
C ALA A 219 13.58 -19.22 16.28
N ALA A 220 14.40 -20.12 16.84
CA ALA A 220 14.46 -21.53 16.44
C ALA A 220 13.11 -22.24 16.68
N TYR A 221 12.50 -22.03 17.85
CA TYR A 221 11.17 -22.54 18.17
C TYR A 221 10.11 -22.05 17.19
N GLN A 222 10.04 -20.73 16.93
CA GLN A 222 9.10 -20.16 15.96
C GLN A 222 9.34 -20.68 14.54
N LYS A 223 10.60 -20.88 14.14
CA LYS A 223 10.96 -21.47 12.84
C LYS A 223 10.47 -22.90 12.71
N LYS A 224 10.59 -23.72 13.78
CA LYS A 224 10.05 -25.09 13.85
C LYS A 224 8.51 -25.08 13.72
N MET A 225 7.81 -24.29 14.54
CA MET A 225 6.35 -24.18 14.50
C MET A 225 5.83 -23.70 13.14
N ARG A 226 6.54 -22.77 12.47
CA ARG A 226 6.18 -22.31 11.11
C ARG A 226 6.34 -23.41 10.06
N LYS A 227 7.36 -24.27 10.18
CA LYS A 227 7.53 -25.43 9.28
C LYS A 227 6.39 -26.42 9.46
N GLU A 228 6.08 -26.79 10.70
CA GLU A 228 4.98 -27.70 11.03
C GLU A 228 3.63 -27.19 10.52
N ARG A 229 3.30 -25.89 10.76
CA ARG A 229 2.08 -25.28 10.20
C ARG A 229 2.02 -25.31 8.68
N LYS A 230 3.15 -25.10 7.99
CA LYS A 230 3.21 -25.18 6.52
C LYS A 230 2.95 -26.60 6.04
N GLU A 231 3.49 -27.61 6.73
CA GLU A 231 3.25 -29.02 6.40
C GLU A 231 1.79 -29.41 6.64
N ILE A 232 1.19 -28.99 7.76
CA ILE A 232 -0.24 -29.20 8.03
C ILE A 232 -1.09 -28.56 6.92
N LYS A 233 -0.82 -27.30 6.56
CA LYS A 233 -1.55 -26.61 5.49
C LYS A 233 -1.36 -27.29 4.13
N LYS A 234 -0.16 -27.81 3.84
CA LYS A 234 0.12 -28.57 2.61
C LYS A 234 -0.68 -29.88 2.59
N LYS A 235 -0.71 -30.63 3.70
CA LYS A 235 -1.49 -31.86 3.84
C LYS A 235 -2.99 -31.58 3.69
N ALA A 236 -3.52 -30.56 4.36
CA ALA A 236 -4.92 -30.15 4.24
C ALA A 236 -5.31 -29.75 2.80
N LYS A 237 -4.44 -28.99 2.11
CA LYS A 237 -4.67 -28.64 0.70
C LYS A 237 -4.66 -29.86 -0.22
N ALA A 238 -3.76 -30.82 0.03
CA ALA A 238 -3.69 -32.06 -0.74
C ALA A 238 -4.90 -32.97 -0.49
N ALA A 239 -5.42 -33.02 0.75
CA ALA A 239 -6.65 -33.75 1.08
C ALA A 239 -7.88 -33.12 0.40
N ALA A 240 -8.03 -31.79 0.49
CA ALA A 240 -9.13 -31.08 -0.17
C ALA A 240 -9.11 -31.19 -1.71
N GLN A 241 -7.94 -31.40 -2.32
CA GLN A 241 -7.81 -31.67 -3.77
C GLN A 241 -8.17 -33.10 -4.15
N LYS A 242 -8.10 -34.06 -3.22
CA LYS A 242 -8.52 -35.45 -3.45
C LYS A 242 -10.03 -35.65 -3.25
N GLU A 243 -10.69 -34.73 -2.55
CA GLU A 243 -12.13 -34.78 -2.26
C GLU A 243 -13.01 -34.06 -3.30
N VAL A 244 -12.44 -33.46 -4.35
CA VAL A 244 -13.23 -32.92 -5.47
C VAL A 244 -13.53 -34.09 -6.44
N PRO A 245 -14.78 -34.56 -6.57
CA PRO A 245 -15.12 -35.62 -7.50
C PRO A 245 -14.92 -35.15 -8.94
N ASN A 246 -14.34 -36.01 -9.77
CA ASN A 246 -14.15 -35.79 -11.20
C ASN A 246 -15.48 -36.08 -11.93
N GLU A 247 -16.47 -35.19 -11.83
CA GLU A 247 -17.62 -35.19 -12.72
C GLU A 247 -17.42 -34.11 -13.78
N MET A 248 -16.84 -34.51 -14.92
CA MET A 248 -16.98 -33.93 -16.26
C MET A 248 -15.83 -34.39 -17.16
N GLN A 249 -15.78 -35.68 -17.51
CA GLN A 249 -15.10 -36.16 -18.70
C GLN A 249 -15.81 -37.42 -19.21
N GLN A 250 -16.86 -37.24 -20.01
CA GLN A 250 -17.32 -38.15 -21.09
C GLN A 250 -18.65 -37.62 -21.69
N GLU A 251 -18.58 -36.50 -22.41
CA GLU A 251 -19.56 -36.16 -23.46
C GLU A 251 -18.82 -35.42 -24.59
N GLU A 252 -17.77 -36.03 -25.16
CA GLU A 252 -17.21 -35.60 -26.47
C GLU A 252 -16.55 -36.80 -27.17
N GLU A 253 -17.31 -37.85 -27.48
CA GLU A 253 -16.95 -38.77 -28.59
C GLU A 253 -18.24 -39.27 -29.23
N GLY A 254 -18.62 -38.68 -30.37
CA GLY A 254 -19.74 -39.17 -31.18
C GLY A 254 -20.39 -38.11 -32.05
N GLY A 255 -19.68 -37.59 -33.05
CA GLY A 255 -20.31 -36.68 -34.01
C GLY A 255 -19.38 -36.17 -35.09
N ASP A 256 -18.89 -37.04 -35.98
CA ASP A 256 -18.48 -36.59 -37.31
C ASP A 256 -18.64 -37.73 -38.35
N VAL A 257 -19.67 -37.63 -39.19
CA VAL A 257 -19.77 -38.32 -40.49
C VAL A 257 -20.29 -37.31 -41.50
N LEU A 258 -19.33 -36.64 -42.15
CA LEU A 258 -19.24 -36.34 -43.58
C LEU A 258 -20.53 -36.48 -44.41
N THR A 259 -21.08 -35.35 -44.87
CA THR A 259 -21.88 -35.26 -46.09
C THR A 259 -21.08 -34.54 -47.18
N THR A 260 -20.54 -35.30 -48.12
CA THR A 260 -20.18 -34.82 -49.47
C THR A 260 -21.32 -35.22 -50.41
N GLY A 261 -21.88 -34.25 -51.13
CA GLY A 261 -22.94 -34.48 -52.09
C GLY A 261 -22.45 -35.10 -53.39
N GLU A 262 -23.38 -35.75 -54.09
CA GLU A 262 -23.46 -35.83 -55.55
C GLU A 262 -24.87 -36.27 -55.98
N HIS A 263 -25.34 -35.65 -57.07
CA HIS A 263 -26.61 -35.76 -57.81
C HIS A 263 -27.84 -34.98 -57.31
#